data_AF-A0A839AI32-F1
#
_entry.id   AF-A0A839AI32-F1
#
_cell.length_a   1.000
_cell.length_b   1.000
_cell.length_c   1.000
_cell.angle_alpha   90.00
_cell.angle_beta   90.00
_cell.angle_gamma   90.00
#
_symmetry.space_group_name_H-M   'P 1'
#
loop_
_entity.id
_entity.type
_entity.pdbx_description
1 polymer ?
#
loop_
_entity_poly.entity_id
_entity_poly.type
_entity_poly.pdbx_seq_one_letter_code
_entity_poly.pdbx_strand_id
1 'polypeptide(L)'
;MNVQPFLFGSGWIEVKDGNPTARDLFTRHYSNQYGRRGRRQPKLIIGPGFKLVLISVDGGAVCAWRKEKHRADGQQGVECCIFRREQGDVASQLLKDAMRLAWDRWPNSRLFTFVDPREVAPTMRAGRPTWGHCFYQAGWRFAGISKKRLHILECLPEMAGGTA
;
A
#
# COMPACT_ATOMS: atom_id res chain seq x y z
N MET A 1 -7.68 -6.17 33.81
CA MET A 1 -8.66 -6.09 32.70
C MET A 1 -7.88 -6.27 31.40
N ASN A 2 -8.02 -7.42 30.73
CA ASN A 2 -7.39 -7.69 29.42
C ASN A 2 -8.20 -6.98 28.33
N VAL A 3 -8.05 -5.67 28.23
CA VAL A 3 -8.63 -4.90 27.12
C VAL A 3 -7.71 -5.05 25.92
N GLN A 4 -8.27 -5.53 24.81
CA GLN A 4 -7.60 -5.53 23.53
C GLN A 4 -7.65 -4.11 22.94
N PRO A 5 -6.53 -3.38 22.82
CA PRO A 5 -6.52 -1.95 22.50
C PRO A 5 -7.17 -1.60 21.15
N PHE A 6 -7.32 -2.58 20.26
CA PHE A 6 -7.90 -2.38 18.94
C PHE A 6 -9.42 -2.22 18.92
N LEU A 7 -10.13 -2.51 20.02
CA LEU A 7 -11.59 -2.37 20.08
C LEU A 7 -12.06 -0.90 20.25
N PHE A 8 -11.15 0.02 20.56
CA PHE A 8 -11.47 1.45 20.81
C PHE A 8 -10.50 2.42 20.12
N GLY A 9 -9.68 1.94 19.18
CA GLY A 9 -8.66 2.74 18.51
C GLY A 9 -9.12 3.30 17.16
N SER A 10 -8.44 4.36 16.71
CA SER A 10 -8.48 4.84 15.32
C SER A 10 -7.18 4.48 14.59
N GLY A 11 -7.24 4.29 13.27
CA GLY A 11 -6.05 4.14 12.43
C GLY A 11 -5.66 2.70 12.11
N TRP A 12 -4.35 2.43 12.13
CA TRP A 12 -3.74 1.19 11.64
C TRP A 12 -3.23 0.29 12.76
N ILE A 13 -3.45 -1.02 12.61
CA ILE A 13 -2.93 -2.07 13.48
C ILE A 13 -1.86 -2.83 12.71
N GLU A 14 -0.64 -2.89 13.25
CA GLU A 14 0.40 -3.75 12.71
C GLU A 14 0.10 -5.22 12.99
N VAL A 15 0.16 -6.04 11.94
CA VAL A 15 -0.05 -7.49 12.01
C VAL A 15 1.10 -8.23 11.35
N LYS A 16 1.21 -9.54 11.62
CA LYS A 16 2.17 -10.40 10.93
C LYS A 16 1.69 -10.73 9.52
N ASP A 17 2.64 -10.95 8.60
CA ASP A 17 2.33 -11.52 7.29
C ASP A 17 1.64 -12.88 7.45
N GLY A 18 0.58 -13.09 6.67
CA GLY A 18 -0.34 -14.20 6.79
C GLY A 18 -1.41 -14.08 7.87
N ASN A 19 -1.61 -12.88 8.44
CA ASN A 19 -2.81 -12.54 9.17
C ASN A 19 -4.07 -12.85 8.31
N PRO A 20 -5.09 -13.55 8.84
CA PRO A 20 -6.27 -13.94 8.07
C PRO A 20 -7.02 -12.78 7.42
N THR A 21 -7.24 -11.67 8.13
CA THR A 21 -7.94 -10.47 7.62
C THR A 21 -7.17 -9.79 6.50
N ALA A 22 -5.87 -9.57 6.70
CA ALA A 22 -5.01 -8.99 5.65
C ALA A 22 -4.98 -9.88 4.39
N ARG A 23 -4.94 -11.20 4.58
CA ARG A 23 -4.96 -12.18 3.48
C ARG A 23 -6.30 -12.21 2.75
N ASP A 24 -7.40 -12.10 3.47
CA ASP A 24 -8.73 -12.04 2.88
C ASP A 24 -8.88 -10.81 1.97
N LEU A 25 -8.53 -9.63 2.47
CA LEU A 25 -8.49 -8.39 1.67
C LEU A 25 -7.54 -8.52 0.47
N PHE A 26 -6.34 -9.05 0.66
CA PHE A 26 -5.39 -9.26 -0.44
C PHE A 26 -5.90 -10.22 -1.50
N THR A 27 -6.69 -11.23 -1.12
CA THR A 27 -7.22 -12.22 -2.09
C THR A 27 -8.04 -11.55 -3.18
N ARG A 28 -8.71 -10.43 -2.86
CA ARG A 28 -9.51 -9.60 -3.77
C ARG A 28 -8.74 -8.45 -4.41
N HIS A 29 -7.43 -8.33 -4.16
CA HIS A 29 -6.59 -7.30 -4.77
C HIS A 29 -6.11 -7.74 -6.16
N TYR A 30 -6.09 -6.82 -7.14
CA TYR A 30 -5.76 -7.14 -8.55
C TYR A 30 -4.35 -7.71 -8.75
N SER A 31 -3.42 -7.39 -7.85
CA SER A 31 -2.05 -7.92 -7.89
C SER A 31 -1.96 -9.38 -7.45
N ASN A 32 -3.04 -9.98 -6.93
CA ASN A 32 -3.06 -11.38 -6.54
C ASN A 32 -3.05 -12.33 -7.75
N GLN A 33 -1.86 -12.75 -8.16
CA GLN A 33 -1.69 -13.70 -9.26
C GLN A 33 -2.22 -15.12 -8.95
N TYR A 34 -2.30 -15.52 -7.68
CA TYR A 34 -2.81 -16.84 -7.31
C TYR A 34 -4.32 -16.90 -7.54
N GLY A 35 -5.06 -15.92 -7.05
CA GLY A 35 -6.49 -15.79 -7.29
C GLY A 35 -6.83 -15.75 -8.79
N ARG A 36 -6.08 -14.96 -9.56
CA ARG A 36 -6.26 -14.87 -11.03
C ARG A 36 -6.03 -16.18 -11.78
N ARG A 37 -5.21 -17.07 -11.23
CA ARG A 37 -4.90 -18.37 -11.84
C ARG A 37 -5.74 -19.52 -11.23
N GLY A 38 -6.75 -19.20 -10.41
CA GLY A 38 -7.55 -20.20 -9.69
C GLY A 38 -6.75 -21.05 -8.71
N ARG A 39 -5.58 -20.57 -8.27
CA ARG A 39 -4.69 -21.30 -7.36
C ARG A 39 -5.01 -20.96 -5.92
N ARG A 40 -4.84 -21.93 -5.03
CA ARG A 40 -4.94 -21.71 -3.58
C ARG A 40 -3.99 -20.60 -3.14
N GLN A 41 -4.54 -19.62 -2.42
CA GLN A 41 -3.79 -18.51 -1.86
C GLN A 41 -2.76 -19.03 -0.83
N PRO A 42 -1.46 -18.67 -0.97
CA PRO A 42 -0.46 -18.97 0.05
C PRO A 42 -0.78 -18.31 1.39
N LYS A 43 -0.20 -18.85 2.48
CA LYS A 43 -0.37 -18.25 3.82
C LYS A 43 0.24 -16.84 3.87
N LEU A 44 1.45 -16.68 3.36
CA LEU A 44 2.14 -15.39 3.28
C LEU A 44 1.74 -14.67 2.00
N ILE A 45 1.44 -13.38 2.10
CA ILE A 45 0.94 -12.56 0.99
C ILE A 45 1.98 -11.56 0.45
N ILE A 46 3.12 -11.42 1.14
CA ILE A 46 4.20 -10.52 0.75
C ILE A 46 5.45 -11.33 0.39
N GLY A 47 6.10 -10.95 -0.71
CA GLY A 47 7.39 -11.53 -1.12
C GLY A 47 8.50 -11.33 -0.08
N PRO A 48 9.68 -11.94 -0.26
CA PRO A 48 10.78 -11.85 0.71
C PRO A 48 11.21 -10.40 0.96
N GLY A 49 11.77 -10.12 2.14
CA GLY A 49 12.22 -8.79 2.56
C GLY A 49 11.76 -8.41 3.96
N PHE A 50 12.10 -7.19 4.39
CA PHE A 50 11.54 -6.59 5.61
C PHE A 50 10.14 -6.09 5.30
N LYS A 51 9.21 -6.30 6.24
CA LYS A 51 7.77 -6.12 6.00
C LYS A 51 7.14 -5.29 7.10
N LEU A 52 6.13 -4.53 6.73
CA LEU A 52 5.17 -3.90 7.63
C LEU A 52 3.78 -4.16 7.04
N VAL A 53 2.92 -4.88 7.77
CA VAL A 53 1.54 -5.17 7.34
C VAL A 53 0.62 -4.44 8.28
N LEU A 54 -0.26 -3.64 7.73
CA LEU A 54 -1.24 -2.85 8.46
C LEU A 54 -2.64 -3.27 8.05
N ILE A 55 -3.52 -3.47 9.04
CA ILE A 55 -4.97 -3.53 8.82
C ILE A 55 -5.62 -2.37 9.55
N SER A 56 -6.66 -1.77 8.97
CA SER A 56 -7.43 -0.76 9.69
C SER A 56 -8.17 -1.37 10.87
N VAL A 57 -8.47 -0.57 11.88
CA VAL A 57 -9.20 -0.98 13.10
C VAL A 57 -10.55 -1.64 12.80
N ASP A 58 -11.24 -1.19 11.75
CA ASP A 58 -12.50 -1.74 11.26
C ASP A 58 -12.32 -3.00 10.38
N GLY A 59 -11.09 -3.47 10.18
CA GLY A 59 -10.75 -4.60 9.31
C GLY A 59 -11.02 -4.36 7.83
N GLY A 60 -11.31 -3.13 7.44
CA GLY A 60 -11.79 -2.74 6.11
C GLY A 60 -10.73 -2.40 5.09
N ALA A 61 -9.50 -2.19 5.53
CA ALA A 61 -8.39 -1.81 4.68
C ALA A 61 -7.12 -2.55 5.08
N VAL A 62 -6.27 -2.79 4.09
CA VAL A 62 -4.93 -3.35 4.25
C VAL A 62 -3.92 -2.46 3.52
N CYS A 63 -2.83 -2.13 4.19
CA CYS A 63 -1.68 -1.48 3.60
C CYS A 63 -0.44 -2.29 3.96
N ALA A 64 0.35 -2.66 2.96
CA ALA A 64 1.56 -3.45 3.16
C ALA A 64 2.77 -2.79 2.51
N TRP A 65 3.84 -2.75 3.27
CA TRP A 65 5.11 -2.19 2.87
C TRP A 65 6.19 -3.26 2.88
N ARG A 66 7.08 -3.19 1.89
CA ARG A 66 8.17 -4.14 1.72
C ARG A 66 9.47 -3.42 1.37
N LYS A 67 10.52 -3.69 2.14
CA LYS A 67 11.90 -3.27 1.85
C LYS A 67 12.73 -4.51 1.49
N GLU A 68 13.06 -4.63 0.21
CA GLU A 68 13.93 -5.70 -0.29
C GLU A 68 15.39 -5.27 -0.28
N LYS A 69 16.30 -6.18 0.05
CA LYS A 69 17.75 -5.91 -0.02
C LYS A 69 18.27 -5.84 -1.45
N HIS A 70 17.70 -6.68 -2.33
CA HIS A 70 18.10 -6.80 -3.73
C HIS A 70 16.85 -6.79 -4.59
N ARG A 71 16.79 -5.87 -5.57
CA ARG A 71 15.69 -5.77 -6.53
C ARG A 71 16.20 -5.83 -7.95
N ALA A 72 15.51 -6.59 -8.80
CA ALA A 72 15.83 -6.72 -10.23
C ALA A 72 15.21 -5.62 -11.10
N ASP A 73 14.31 -4.80 -10.54
CA ASP A 73 13.63 -3.71 -11.24
C ASP A 73 14.33 -2.34 -11.10
N GLY A 74 15.48 -2.31 -10.42
CA GLY A 74 16.28 -1.10 -10.20
C GLY A 74 15.64 -0.08 -9.26
N GLN A 75 14.47 -0.38 -8.67
CA GLN A 75 13.85 0.53 -7.71
C GLN A 75 14.59 0.49 -6.37
N GLN A 76 14.68 1.65 -5.73
CA GLN A 76 15.22 1.81 -4.38
C GLN A 76 14.17 2.43 -3.46
N GLY A 77 14.19 2.03 -2.19
CA GLY A 77 13.26 2.50 -1.16
C GLY A 77 12.35 1.41 -0.60
N VAL A 78 11.21 1.82 -0.08
CA VAL A 78 10.18 0.96 0.49
C VAL A 78 8.99 0.91 -0.45
N GLU A 79 8.61 -0.30 -0.85
CA GLU A 79 7.50 -0.54 -1.75
C GLU A 79 6.18 -0.64 -0.98
N CYS A 80 5.18 0.19 -1.30
CA CYS A 80 3.78 -0.08 -0.97
C CYS A 80 3.29 -1.19 -1.90
N CYS A 81 3.45 -2.45 -1.49
CA CYS A 81 3.14 -3.62 -2.31
C CYS A 81 1.66 -4.00 -2.29
N ILE A 82 0.90 -3.55 -1.28
CA ILE A 82 -0.55 -3.72 -1.20
C ILE A 82 -1.15 -2.44 -0.63
N PHE A 83 -2.15 -1.89 -1.31
CA PHE A 83 -3.08 -0.94 -0.70
C PHE A 83 -4.48 -1.25 -1.20
N ARG A 84 -5.35 -1.67 -0.28
CA ARG A 84 -6.76 -1.95 -0.57
C ARG A 84 -7.61 -1.41 0.55
N ARG A 85 -8.69 -0.74 0.19
CA ARG A 85 -9.74 -0.27 1.08
C ARG A 85 -11.08 -0.73 0.53
N GLU A 86 -11.85 -1.45 1.33
CA GLU A 86 -13.23 -1.85 1.04
C GLU A 86 -14.24 -1.03 1.85
N GLN A 87 -13.85 -0.54 3.03
CA GLN A 87 -14.66 0.30 3.91
C GLN A 87 -13.77 1.25 4.75
N GLY A 88 -14.39 2.08 5.58
CA GLY A 88 -13.71 3.03 6.46
C GLY A 88 -13.40 4.38 5.81
N ASP A 89 -12.47 5.11 6.44
CA ASP A 89 -12.08 6.49 6.13
C ASP A 89 -11.65 6.74 4.68
N VAL A 90 -11.45 8.02 4.35
CA VAL A 90 -10.96 8.45 3.02
C VAL A 90 -9.64 7.76 2.68
N ALA A 91 -9.59 7.10 1.52
CA ALA A 91 -8.44 6.29 1.11
C ALA A 91 -7.10 7.04 1.13
N SER A 92 -7.08 8.31 0.72
CA SER A 92 -5.86 9.13 0.77
C SER A 92 -5.42 9.48 2.19
N GLN A 93 -6.36 9.62 3.13
CA GLN A 93 -6.03 9.87 4.53
C GLN A 93 -5.46 8.61 5.18
N LEU A 94 -6.13 7.46 4.99
CA LEU A 94 -5.62 6.15 5.42
C LEU A 94 -4.21 5.89 4.88
N LEU A 95 -3.98 6.20 3.61
CA LEU A 95 -2.65 6.05 3.00
C LEU A 95 -1.62 6.99 3.65
N LYS A 96 -1.93 8.26 3.91
CA LYS A 96 -1.03 9.19 4.62
C LYS A 96 -0.66 8.67 6.00
N ASP A 97 -1.63 8.14 6.75
CA ASP A 97 -1.38 7.59 8.08
C ASP A 97 -0.48 6.35 8.02
N ALA A 98 -0.69 5.48 7.02
CA ALA A 98 0.18 4.33 6.76
C ALA A 98 1.60 4.74 6.34
N MET A 99 1.75 5.83 5.58
CA MET A 99 3.05 6.37 5.17
C MET A 99 3.86 6.84 6.38
N ARG A 100 3.23 7.49 7.38
CA ARG A 100 3.92 7.88 8.62
C ARG A 100 4.53 6.67 9.31
N LEU A 101 3.74 5.60 9.49
CA LEU A 101 4.23 4.35 10.09
C LEU A 101 5.36 3.69 9.26
N ALA A 102 5.29 3.79 7.93
CA ALA A 102 6.36 3.30 7.07
C ALA A 102 7.65 4.10 7.22
N TRP A 103 7.57 5.44 7.35
CA TRP A 103 8.73 6.29 7.60
C TRP A 103 9.27 6.16 9.03
N ASP A 104 8.43 5.93 10.03
CA ASP A 104 8.88 5.62 11.39
C ASP A 104 9.70 4.32 11.38
N ARG A 105 9.26 3.31 10.63
CA ARG A 105 9.98 2.03 10.46
C ARG A 105 11.24 2.15 9.61
N TRP A 106 11.19 2.96 8.55
CA TRP A 106 12.30 3.18 7.62
C TRP A 106 12.48 4.68 7.34
N PRO A 107 13.15 5.41 8.27
CA PRO A 107 13.35 6.84 8.14
C PRO A 107 14.05 7.20 6.83
N ASN A 108 13.73 8.40 6.32
CA ASN A 108 14.33 9.00 5.11
C ASN A 108 14.23 8.13 3.84
N SER A 109 13.39 7.10 3.83
CA SER A 109 13.27 6.21 2.69
C SER A 109 12.28 6.77 1.67
N ARG A 110 12.63 6.69 0.38
CA ARG A 110 11.68 6.83 -0.72
C ARG A 110 10.58 5.78 -0.58
N LEU A 111 9.32 6.19 -0.66
CA LEU A 111 8.18 5.30 -0.81
C LEU A 111 7.84 5.19 -2.29
N PHE A 112 7.55 3.98 -2.78
CA PHE A 112 7.13 3.79 -4.16
C PHE A 112 6.09 2.68 -4.30
N THR A 113 5.37 2.67 -5.41
CA THR A 113 4.38 1.64 -5.74
C THR A 113 4.26 1.45 -7.24
N PHE A 114 3.63 0.36 -7.65
CA PHE A 114 3.28 0.08 -9.03
C PHE A 114 1.76 0.00 -9.17
N VAL A 115 1.21 0.85 -10.04
CA VAL A 115 -0.21 0.82 -10.40
C VAL A 115 -0.34 0.24 -11.80
N ASP A 116 -1.19 -0.78 -11.96
CA ASP A 116 -1.51 -1.31 -13.27
C ASP A 116 -2.70 -0.54 -13.86
N PRO A 117 -2.49 0.31 -14.89
CA PRO A 117 -3.59 1.07 -15.48
C PRO A 117 -4.64 0.19 -16.19
N ARG A 118 -4.35 -1.11 -16.41
CA ARG A 118 -5.27 -2.07 -17.02
C ARG A 118 -6.23 -2.70 -16.00
N GLU A 119 -5.88 -2.67 -14.71
CA GLU A 119 -6.62 -3.34 -13.63
C GLU A 119 -7.34 -2.35 -12.70
N VAL A 120 -7.11 -1.06 -12.88
CA VAL A 120 -7.65 0.01 -12.04
C VAL A 120 -8.45 0.99 -12.91
N ALA A 121 -9.69 1.27 -12.52
CA ALA A 121 -10.48 2.31 -13.18
C ALA A 121 -9.84 3.69 -12.95
N PRO A 122 -9.67 4.51 -14.00
CA PRO A 122 -9.12 5.85 -13.84
C PRO A 122 -10.15 6.78 -13.17
N THR A 123 -9.66 7.78 -12.45
CA THR A 123 -10.44 8.96 -12.06
C THR A 123 -10.13 10.09 -13.03
N MET A 124 -11.16 10.76 -13.55
CA MET A 124 -10.96 11.93 -14.42
C MET A 124 -10.58 13.15 -13.58
N ARG A 125 -9.41 13.73 -13.84
CA ARG A 125 -8.96 14.99 -13.22
C ARG A 125 -8.51 15.95 -14.30
N ALA A 126 -9.09 17.16 -14.30
CA ALA A 126 -8.77 18.20 -15.29
C ALA A 126 -8.76 17.66 -16.74
N GLY A 127 -9.75 16.82 -17.08
CA GLY A 127 -9.88 16.21 -18.41
C GLY A 127 -8.92 15.05 -18.71
N ARG A 128 -8.13 14.58 -17.73
CA ARG A 128 -7.12 13.51 -17.93
C ARG A 128 -7.40 12.30 -17.03
N PRO A 129 -7.27 11.05 -17.55
CA PRO A 129 -7.40 9.85 -16.74
C PRO A 129 -6.23 9.72 -15.77
N THR A 130 -6.54 9.48 -14.49
CA THR A 130 -5.57 9.35 -13.40
C THR A 130 -5.76 8.02 -12.69
N TRP A 131 -4.75 7.16 -12.71
CA TRP A 131 -4.74 5.87 -12.02
C TRP A 131 -4.06 5.98 -10.66
N GLY A 132 -4.62 5.35 -9.63
CA GLY A 132 -4.09 5.51 -8.27
C GLY A 132 -4.35 6.91 -7.69
N HIS A 133 -5.51 7.50 -7.99
CA HIS A 133 -5.90 8.83 -7.55
C HIS A 133 -5.66 9.13 -6.05
N CYS A 134 -5.89 8.15 -5.18
CA CYS A 134 -5.63 8.29 -3.74
C CYS A 134 -4.15 8.53 -3.41
N PHE A 135 -3.21 7.99 -4.19
CA PHE A 135 -1.78 8.24 -4.03
C PHE A 135 -1.45 9.70 -4.31
N TYR A 136 -1.96 10.27 -5.40
CA TYR A 136 -1.75 11.69 -5.69
C TYR A 136 -2.32 12.60 -4.60
N GLN A 137 -3.51 12.28 -4.07
CA GLN A 137 -4.07 13.00 -2.91
C GLN A 137 -3.25 12.83 -1.62
N ALA A 138 -2.52 11.73 -1.52
CA ALA A 138 -1.59 11.46 -0.42
C ALA A 138 -0.21 12.13 -0.59
N GLY A 139 0.00 12.93 -1.65
CA GLY A 139 1.27 13.61 -1.90
C GLY A 139 2.26 12.82 -2.76
N TRP A 140 1.80 11.79 -3.45
CA TRP A 140 2.64 11.03 -4.37
C TRP A 140 2.70 11.71 -5.75
N ARG A 141 3.78 11.45 -6.47
CA ARG A 141 3.98 11.89 -7.86
C ARG A 141 4.28 10.72 -8.78
N PHE A 142 4.11 10.95 -10.08
CA PHE A 142 4.54 10.00 -11.09
C PHE A 142 6.06 9.98 -11.20
N ALA A 143 6.65 8.79 -11.21
CA ALA A 143 8.10 8.56 -11.25
C ALA A 143 8.57 7.83 -12.52
N GLY A 144 7.66 7.34 -13.35
CA GLY A 144 7.98 6.65 -14.60
C GLY A 144 7.11 5.44 -14.88
N ILE A 145 7.52 4.65 -15.86
CA ILE A 145 6.81 3.44 -16.31
C ILE A 145 7.77 2.26 -16.20
N SER A 146 7.32 1.17 -15.58
CA SER A 146 8.11 -0.06 -15.47
C SER A 146 8.21 -0.78 -16.83
N LYS A 147 9.15 -1.73 -16.96
CA LYS A 147 9.24 -2.61 -18.15
C LYS A 147 7.92 -3.33 -18.48
N LYS A 148 7.08 -3.57 -17.48
CA LYS A 148 5.75 -4.20 -17.63
C LYS A 148 4.62 -3.19 -17.87
N ARG A 149 4.95 -1.93 -18.15
CA ARG A 149 3.99 -0.84 -18.41
C ARG A 149 3.16 -0.44 -17.18
N LEU A 150 3.64 -0.77 -15.97
CA LEU A 150 3.01 -0.30 -14.73
C LEU A 150 3.45 1.14 -14.45
N HIS A 151 2.53 1.98 -13.98
CA HIS A 151 2.85 3.32 -13.52
C HIS A 151 3.61 3.23 -12.20
N ILE A 152 4.79 3.83 -12.14
CA ILE A 152 5.57 3.96 -10.92
C ILE A 152 5.17 5.28 -10.28
N LEU A 153 4.63 5.21 -9.07
CA LEU A 153 4.39 6.39 -8.25
C LEU A 153 5.37 6.41 -7.10
N GLU A 154 5.76 7.59 -6.65
CA GLU A 154 6.67 7.76 -5.52
C GLU A 154 6.25 8.89 -4.59
N CYS A 155 6.67 8.80 -3.33
CA CYS A 155 6.61 9.87 -2.36
C CYS A 155 7.95 9.95 -1.63
N LEU A 156 8.49 11.17 -1.52
CA LEU A 156 9.74 11.45 -0.81
C LEU A 156 9.42 11.97 0.60
N PRO A 157 10.25 11.68 1.61
CA PRO A 157 10.02 12.11 2.99
C PRO A 157 9.88 13.65 3.11
N GLU A 158 10.66 14.40 2.32
CA GLU A 158 10.62 15.87 2.25
C GLU A 158 9.27 16.42 1.73
N MET A 159 8.54 15.62 0.96
CA MET A 159 7.26 16.03 0.35
C MET A 159 6.06 15.81 1.27
N ALA A 160 6.21 15.04 2.35
CA ALA A 160 5.16 14.84 3.35
C ALA A 160 5.23 15.83 4.52
N GLY A 161 6.35 16.53 4.68
CA GLY A 161 6.58 17.57 5.67
C GLY A 161 6.18 18.96 5.20
N GLY A 162 4.99 19.11 4.61
CA GLY A 162 4.43 20.44 4.34
C GLY A 162 4.23 21.18 5.67
N THR A 163 5.24 21.93 6.10
CA THR A 163 5.11 22.99 7.08
C THR A 163 4.30 24.12 6.45
N ALA A 164 3.07 24.27 6.93
CA ALA A 164 2.42 25.54 7.14
C ALA A 164 1.75 25.47 8.52
#